data_AF-A0A354I7Y0-F1
#
_entry.id   AF-A0A354I7Y0-F1
#
_cell.length_a   1.000
_cell.length_b   1.000
_cell.length_c   1.000
_cell.angle_alpha   90.00
_cell.angle_beta   90.00
_cell.angle_gamma   90.00
#
_symmetry.space_group_name_H-M   'P 1'
#
loop_
_entity.id
_entity.type
_entity.pdbx_description
1 polymer ?
#
loop_
_entity_poly.entity_id
_entity_poly.type
_entity_poly.pdbx_seq_one_letter_code
_entity_poly.pdbx_strand_id
1 'polypeptide(L)'
;MIETIDRLPKNRVYNYVSLQTKGVIKIVEVRRPGGPIRFKRWNPDKGENESGAKIENISGEMIWRIANAVAENEPFNFDRILGGSYNTRSVLEALMAHTPEFYYCYPGRIMDINDHVTVENGHKHLMWKPEEPHAYGEMHRVETDVAISEVPSMSVRYDTLEVPNSMVEGMTIEVARRHTQIQIALYLIGLQLGFRTWIAQNDKGIKYQDVPLIEHEGIVKSLDGENMVAPYEGAANAGLLIDCIWFKNGRFMPAVMEVEHTTGVKSGLMRMLNFSRKLPRFDDTRYVIVAPDDDRDKVIRYANEDSFRELDARYFAYSAVEELYAICQRRHLHGITQEFLDCYMEKVVND
;
A
#
# COMPACT_ATOMS: atom_id res chain seq x y z
N MET A 1 -9.59 -16.70 0.19
CA MET A 1 -10.90 -16.02 0.05
C MET A 1 -11.73 -16.52 -1.15
N ILE A 2 -11.31 -16.32 -2.41
CA ILE A 2 -12.13 -16.72 -3.59
C ILE A 2 -12.40 -18.22 -3.63
N GLU A 3 -11.39 -19.04 -3.36
CA GLU A 3 -11.55 -20.48 -3.29
C GLU A 3 -12.60 -20.91 -2.26
N THR A 4 -12.58 -20.28 -1.07
CA THR A 4 -13.54 -20.57 0.00
C THR A 4 -14.97 -20.17 -0.39
N ILE A 5 -15.14 -19.01 -1.05
CA ILE A 5 -16.44 -18.57 -1.57
C ILE A 5 -16.93 -19.47 -2.71
N ASP A 6 -16.04 -19.96 -3.56
CA ASP A 6 -16.39 -20.89 -4.65
C ASP A 6 -16.99 -22.20 -4.09
N ARG A 7 -16.48 -22.68 -2.95
CA ARG A 7 -16.99 -23.87 -2.26
C ARG A 7 -18.37 -23.69 -1.59
N LEU A 8 -18.90 -22.46 -1.50
CA LEU A 8 -20.26 -22.23 -0.98
C LEU A 8 -21.33 -22.87 -1.89
N PRO A 9 -22.35 -23.57 -1.33
CA PRO A 9 -23.42 -24.18 -2.12
C PRO A 9 -24.14 -23.19 -3.06
N LYS A 10 -24.17 -23.48 -4.37
CA LYS A 10 -24.76 -22.57 -5.36
C LYS A 10 -26.29 -22.71 -5.51
N ASN A 11 -26.86 -23.80 -4.98
CA ASN A 11 -28.28 -24.14 -5.06
C ASN A 11 -29.15 -23.51 -3.97
N ARG A 12 -28.64 -22.51 -3.24
CA ARG A 12 -29.35 -21.85 -2.14
C ARG A 12 -29.09 -20.35 -2.10
N VAL A 13 -29.85 -19.65 -1.28
CA VAL A 13 -29.69 -18.21 -1.03
C VAL A 13 -28.91 -17.95 0.25
N TYR A 14 -28.32 -16.77 0.34
CA TYR A 14 -27.52 -16.27 1.45
C TYR A 14 -28.12 -14.96 1.95
N ASN A 15 -28.16 -14.79 3.27
CA ASN A 15 -28.68 -13.58 3.90
C ASN A 15 -27.56 -12.55 4.07
N TYR A 16 -27.91 -11.27 4.26
CA TYR A 16 -26.92 -10.28 4.67
C TYR A 16 -26.61 -10.42 6.16
N VAL A 17 -25.39 -10.04 6.55
CA VAL A 17 -24.98 -10.05 7.97
C VAL A 17 -25.80 -9.04 8.79
N SER A 18 -26.19 -7.91 8.18
CA SER A 18 -27.08 -6.94 8.84
C SER A 18 -28.53 -7.47 8.84
N LEU A 19 -29.09 -7.67 10.03
CA LEU A 19 -30.48 -8.10 10.21
C LEU A 19 -31.52 -7.11 9.69
N GLN A 20 -31.12 -5.84 9.50
CA GLN A 20 -31.95 -4.80 8.89
C GLN A 20 -32.10 -5.00 7.37
N THR A 21 -31.14 -5.66 6.73
CA THR A 21 -31.17 -5.91 5.29
C THR A 21 -31.93 -7.19 4.99
N LYS A 22 -33.14 -7.05 4.43
CA LYS A 22 -34.04 -8.17 4.08
C LYS A 22 -33.79 -8.77 2.69
N GLY A 23 -32.75 -8.30 2.01
CA GLY A 23 -32.34 -8.88 0.72
C GLY A 23 -31.75 -10.27 0.88
N VAL A 24 -31.70 -11.01 -0.21
CA VAL A 24 -31.01 -12.29 -0.32
C VAL A 24 -30.06 -12.27 -1.51
N ILE A 25 -29.05 -13.14 -1.46
CA ILE A 25 -27.99 -13.26 -2.44
C ILE A 25 -27.95 -14.69 -2.97
N LYS A 26 -27.77 -14.89 -4.26
CA LYS A 26 -27.49 -16.20 -4.86
C LYS A 26 -26.27 -16.11 -5.77
N ILE A 27 -25.30 -16.98 -5.54
CA ILE A 27 -24.10 -17.06 -6.37
C ILE A 27 -24.46 -17.71 -7.71
N VAL A 28 -24.04 -17.10 -8.80
CA VAL A 28 -24.21 -17.63 -10.17
C VAL A 28 -22.93 -18.30 -10.63
N GLU A 29 -21.79 -17.64 -10.48
CA GLU A 29 -20.50 -18.10 -10.99
C GLU A 29 -19.37 -17.49 -10.15
N VAL A 30 -18.32 -18.26 -9.88
CA VAL A 30 -17.07 -17.74 -9.29
C VAL A 30 -15.94 -18.08 -10.25
N ARG A 31 -15.27 -17.05 -10.78
CA ARG A 31 -14.11 -17.25 -11.66
C ARG A 31 -12.82 -17.29 -10.86
N ARG A 32 -11.98 -18.29 -11.14
CA ARG A 32 -10.65 -18.46 -10.51
C ARG A 32 -9.55 -17.92 -11.43
N PRO A 33 -8.37 -17.52 -10.88
CA PRO A 33 -8.06 -17.45 -9.44
C PRO A 33 -8.55 -16.17 -8.75
N GLY A 34 -8.78 -15.09 -9.52
CA GLY A 34 -8.95 -13.72 -9.01
C GLY A 34 -10.36 -13.11 -9.13
N GLY A 35 -11.38 -13.88 -9.52
CA GLY A 35 -12.73 -13.38 -9.76
C GLY A 35 -12.98 -13.04 -11.23
N PRO A 36 -14.07 -12.32 -11.55
CA PRO A 36 -15.08 -11.81 -10.64
C PRO A 36 -15.99 -12.89 -10.05
N ILE A 37 -16.68 -12.55 -8.96
CA ILE A 37 -17.82 -13.34 -8.46
C ILE A 37 -19.10 -12.75 -9.07
N ARG A 38 -19.86 -13.56 -9.80
CA ARG A 38 -21.17 -13.18 -10.34
C ARG A 38 -22.28 -13.68 -9.43
N PHE A 39 -23.24 -12.82 -9.14
CA PHE A 39 -24.33 -13.12 -8.24
C PHE A 39 -25.61 -12.43 -8.68
N LYS A 40 -26.73 -12.88 -8.13
CA LYS A 40 -28.01 -12.17 -8.15
C LYS A 40 -28.35 -11.76 -6.72
N ARG A 41 -28.98 -10.60 -6.56
CA ARG A 41 -29.61 -10.18 -5.30
C ARG A 41 -31.01 -9.67 -5.56
N TRP A 42 -31.90 -9.87 -4.60
CA TRP A 42 -33.27 -9.37 -4.62
C TRP A 42 -33.82 -9.27 -3.20
N ASN A 43 -34.92 -8.54 -3.03
CA ASN A 43 -35.61 -8.40 -1.76
C ASN A 43 -37.01 -9.04 -1.81
N PRO A 44 -37.20 -10.23 -1.21
CA PRO A 44 -38.49 -10.90 -1.14
C PRO A 44 -39.59 -10.04 -0.50
N ASP A 45 -39.27 -9.22 0.50
CA ASP A 45 -40.24 -8.36 1.20
C ASP A 45 -40.79 -7.25 0.31
N LYS A 46 -40.10 -6.92 -0.78
CA LYS A 46 -40.56 -5.98 -1.82
C LYS A 46 -41.26 -6.67 -2.99
N GLY A 47 -41.51 -7.98 -2.90
CA GLY A 47 -42.08 -8.78 -3.98
C GLY A 47 -41.09 -9.10 -5.11
N GLU A 48 -39.79 -8.84 -4.92
CA GLU A 48 -38.77 -9.19 -5.90
C GLU A 48 -38.44 -10.69 -5.84
N ASN A 49 -37.96 -11.26 -6.95
CA ASN A 49 -37.65 -12.68 -7.05
C ASN A 49 -36.40 -12.93 -7.92
N GLU A 50 -35.91 -14.17 -7.89
CA GLU A 50 -34.69 -14.58 -8.61
C GLU A 50 -34.78 -14.38 -10.13
N SER A 51 -35.96 -14.61 -10.73
CA SER A 51 -36.18 -14.50 -12.17
C SER A 51 -36.06 -13.04 -12.65
N GLY A 52 -36.56 -12.09 -11.85
CA GLY A 52 -36.45 -10.65 -12.12
C GLY A 52 -35.09 -10.04 -11.76
N ALA A 53 -34.27 -10.74 -10.97
CA ALA A 53 -32.98 -10.22 -10.52
C ALA A 53 -31.92 -10.23 -11.63
N LYS A 54 -31.23 -9.11 -11.79
CA LYS A 54 -30.10 -8.96 -12.72
C LYS A 54 -28.85 -9.63 -12.16
N ILE A 55 -27.97 -10.09 -13.07
CA ILE A 55 -26.65 -10.58 -12.69
C ILE A 55 -25.73 -9.37 -12.46
N GLU A 56 -25.17 -9.30 -11.26
CA GLU A 56 -24.17 -8.31 -10.86
C GLU A 56 -22.83 -8.99 -10.61
N ASN A 57 -21.75 -8.21 -10.48
CA ASN A 57 -20.41 -8.73 -10.29
C ASN A 57 -19.68 -8.05 -9.13
N ILE A 58 -18.88 -8.82 -8.41
CA ILE A 58 -17.87 -8.36 -7.47
C ILE A 58 -16.54 -8.44 -8.22
N SER A 59 -15.86 -7.31 -8.41
CA SER A 59 -14.60 -7.24 -9.14
C SER A 59 -13.48 -7.94 -8.37
N GLY A 60 -12.48 -8.45 -9.09
CA GLY A 60 -11.29 -9.03 -8.47
C GLY A 60 -10.52 -8.01 -7.62
N GLU A 61 -10.43 -6.77 -8.08
CA GLU A 61 -9.82 -5.65 -7.35
C GLU A 61 -10.47 -5.44 -5.96
N MET A 62 -11.80 -5.45 -5.88
CA MET A 62 -12.50 -5.28 -4.60
C MET A 62 -12.21 -6.44 -3.65
N ILE A 63 -12.16 -7.67 -4.16
CA ILE A 63 -11.83 -8.87 -3.37
C ILE A 63 -10.40 -8.77 -2.84
N TRP A 64 -9.48 -8.33 -3.70
CA TRP A 64 -8.07 -8.18 -3.39
C TRP A 64 -7.82 -7.13 -2.30
N ARG A 65 -8.50 -5.98 -2.39
CA ARG A 65 -8.46 -4.94 -1.35
C ARG A 65 -8.89 -5.43 0.03
N ILE A 66 -9.94 -6.26 0.10
CA ILE A 66 -10.36 -6.86 1.37
C ILE A 66 -9.30 -7.88 1.83
N ALA A 67 -8.82 -8.75 0.94
CA ALA A 67 -7.85 -9.79 1.30
C ALA A 67 -6.59 -9.23 1.95
N ASN A 68 -6.05 -8.12 1.45
CA ASN A 68 -4.84 -7.50 2.01
C ASN A 68 -5.04 -6.81 3.37
N ALA A 69 -6.28 -6.55 3.76
CA ALA A 69 -6.59 -5.86 5.01
C ALA A 69 -7.04 -6.82 6.13
N VAL A 70 -7.09 -8.13 5.87
CA VAL A 70 -7.50 -9.13 6.85
C VAL A 70 -6.28 -9.64 7.61
N ALA A 71 -6.33 -9.54 8.94
CA ALA A 71 -5.39 -10.18 9.84
C ALA A 71 -6.13 -11.25 10.67
N GLU A 72 -5.38 -12.25 11.12
CA GLU A 72 -5.91 -13.34 11.93
C GLU A 72 -6.41 -12.81 13.29
N ASN A 73 -7.61 -13.23 13.71
CA ASN A 73 -8.26 -12.86 14.98
C ASN A 73 -8.50 -11.35 15.19
N GLU A 74 -8.35 -10.52 14.15
CA GLU A 74 -8.58 -9.08 14.21
C GLU A 74 -9.93 -8.70 13.56
N PRO A 75 -10.78 -7.91 14.25
CA PRO A 75 -12.00 -7.39 13.63
C PRO A 75 -11.68 -6.40 12.50
N PHE A 76 -12.26 -6.62 11.32
CA PHE A 76 -12.12 -5.72 10.18
C PHE A 76 -13.48 -5.31 9.61
N ASN A 77 -13.54 -4.11 9.00
CA ASN A 77 -14.78 -3.52 8.49
C ASN A 77 -14.65 -3.16 7.01
N PHE A 78 -15.61 -3.63 6.21
CA PHE A 78 -15.64 -3.42 4.76
C PHE A 78 -15.75 -1.96 4.35
N ASP A 79 -16.57 -1.18 5.05
CA ASP A 79 -16.78 0.22 4.72
C ASP A 79 -15.51 1.04 4.95
N ARG A 80 -14.73 0.71 5.98
CA ARG A 80 -13.43 1.34 6.26
C ARG A 80 -12.38 0.96 5.23
N ILE A 81 -12.22 -0.32 4.91
CA ILE A 81 -11.22 -0.80 3.93
C ILE A 81 -11.50 -0.25 2.53
N LEU A 82 -12.77 -0.20 2.14
CA LEU A 82 -13.18 0.22 0.80
C LEU A 82 -13.52 1.72 0.71
N GLY A 83 -13.48 2.45 1.83
CA GLY A 83 -13.70 3.90 1.89
C GLY A 83 -15.01 4.33 1.24
N GLY A 84 -16.12 3.64 1.53
CA GLY A 84 -17.42 3.99 0.90
C GLY A 84 -17.62 3.48 -0.54
N SER A 85 -16.61 2.89 -1.17
CA SER A 85 -16.63 2.53 -2.61
C SER A 85 -17.28 1.17 -2.88
N TYR A 86 -17.76 0.94 -4.11
CA TYR A 86 -18.45 -0.30 -4.56
C TYR A 86 -19.84 -0.53 -3.93
N ASN A 87 -20.82 -0.79 -4.80
CA ASN A 87 -22.22 -1.06 -4.41
C ASN A 87 -22.51 -2.54 -4.06
N THR A 88 -21.49 -3.40 -4.15
CA THR A 88 -21.55 -4.85 -3.86
C THR A 88 -20.82 -5.25 -2.57
N ARG A 89 -20.38 -4.28 -1.76
CA ARG A 89 -19.67 -4.50 -0.48
C ARG A 89 -20.35 -5.45 0.48
N SER A 90 -21.58 -5.12 0.81
CA SER A 90 -22.40 -5.92 1.72
C SER A 90 -22.67 -7.33 1.19
N VAL A 91 -22.57 -7.53 -0.13
CA VAL A 91 -22.67 -8.85 -0.75
C VAL A 91 -21.40 -9.66 -0.51
N LEU A 92 -20.21 -9.09 -0.76
CA LEU A 92 -18.95 -9.78 -0.48
C LEU A 92 -18.82 -10.11 1.00
N GLU A 93 -19.14 -9.15 1.87
CA GLU A 93 -19.18 -9.31 3.33
C GLU A 93 -20.10 -10.45 3.74
N ALA A 94 -21.33 -10.50 3.21
CA ALA A 94 -22.26 -11.58 3.47
C ALA A 94 -21.72 -12.92 3.00
N LEU A 95 -21.20 -13.02 1.77
CA LEU A 95 -20.65 -14.28 1.26
C LEU A 95 -19.47 -14.76 2.10
N MET A 96 -18.58 -13.86 2.52
CA MET A 96 -17.47 -14.21 3.42
C MET A 96 -17.96 -14.70 4.78
N ALA A 97 -18.92 -14.03 5.41
CA ALA A 97 -19.48 -14.46 6.70
C ALA A 97 -20.13 -15.86 6.67
N HIS A 98 -20.46 -16.36 5.48
CA HIS A 98 -20.99 -17.71 5.30
C HIS A 98 -19.89 -18.76 5.05
N THR A 99 -18.63 -18.36 4.97
CA THR A 99 -17.52 -19.29 4.80
C THR A 99 -16.96 -19.73 6.16
N PRO A 100 -16.44 -20.97 6.29
CA PRO A 100 -16.05 -21.58 7.55
C PRO A 100 -15.20 -20.74 8.50
N GLU A 101 -14.26 -19.97 7.96
CA GLU A 101 -13.22 -19.30 8.76
C GLU A 101 -13.61 -17.87 9.15
N PHE A 102 -14.81 -17.39 8.80
CA PHE A 102 -15.19 -15.98 8.98
C PHE A 102 -16.42 -15.84 9.86
N TYR A 103 -16.22 -15.14 10.97
CA TYR A 103 -17.26 -14.82 11.94
C TYR A 103 -17.67 -13.36 11.81
N TYR A 104 -18.90 -13.03 12.21
CA TYR A 104 -19.29 -11.63 12.40
C TYR A 104 -19.26 -11.26 13.88
N CYS A 105 -18.90 -10.01 14.17
CA CYS A 105 -18.81 -9.49 15.53
C CYS A 105 -19.18 -8.00 15.60
N TYR A 106 -19.33 -7.51 16.84
CA TYR A 106 -19.65 -6.13 17.18
C TYR A 106 -18.68 -5.63 18.26
N PRO A 107 -17.41 -5.36 17.91
CA PRO A 107 -16.43 -4.85 18.86
C PRO A 107 -16.92 -3.55 19.50
N GLY A 108 -16.49 -3.28 20.72
CA GLY A 108 -16.77 -2.01 21.39
C GLY A 108 -16.24 -0.84 20.58
N ARG A 109 -16.84 0.34 20.69
CA ARG A 109 -16.33 1.59 20.09
C ARG A 109 -15.97 2.55 21.20
N ILE A 110 -14.71 2.95 21.24
CA ILE A 110 -14.23 3.97 22.17
C ILE A 110 -14.62 5.32 21.58
N MET A 111 -15.50 6.05 22.26
CA MET A 111 -15.81 7.44 21.98
C MET A 111 -15.11 8.33 22.98
N ASP A 112 -14.40 9.32 22.47
CA ASP A 112 -13.80 10.39 23.27
C ASP A 112 -14.49 11.70 22.88
N ILE A 113 -15.38 12.18 23.76
CA ILE A 113 -16.10 13.45 23.58
C ILE A 113 -15.90 14.26 24.86
N ASN A 114 -15.25 15.43 24.73
CA ASN A 114 -15.02 16.37 25.83
C ASN A 114 -14.36 15.73 27.07
N ASP A 115 -13.24 15.01 26.88
CA ASP A 115 -12.47 14.32 27.94
C ASP A 115 -13.24 13.21 28.68
N HIS A 116 -14.37 12.77 28.14
CA HIS A 116 -15.09 11.58 28.60
C HIS A 116 -14.93 10.44 27.61
N VAL A 117 -14.23 9.41 28.05
CA VAL A 117 -14.07 8.16 27.31
C VAL A 117 -15.20 7.19 27.67
N THR A 118 -16.04 6.84 26.71
CA THR A 118 -17.08 5.81 26.86
C THR A 118 -16.90 4.71 25.83
N VAL A 119 -17.17 3.45 26.23
CA VAL A 119 -17.21 2.32 25.29
C VAL A 119 -18.67 2.03 24.95
N GLU A 120 -19.05 2.25 23.69
CA GLU A 120 -20.37 1.92 23.17
C GLU A 120 -20.35 0.63 22.36
N ASN A 121 -21.54 0.10 22.02
CA ASN A 121 -21.66 -0.98 21.05
C ASN A 121 -21.17 -0.48 19.68
N GLY A 122 -20.11 -1.08 19.15
CA GLY A 122 -19.57 -0.69 17.86
C GLY A 122 -20.34 -1.28 16.68
N HIS A 123 -19.86 -0.92 15.50
CA HIS A 123 -20.44 -1.37 14.24
C HIS A 123 -20.07 -2.82 13.94
N LYS A 124 -20.77 -3.39 12.96
CA LYS A 124 -20.55 -4.74 12.48
C LYS A 124 -19.18 -4.90 11.82
N HIS A 125 -18.47 -5.95 12.17
CA HIS A 125 -17.18 -6.37 11.61
C HIS A 125 -17.23 -7.84 11.22
N LEU A 126 -16.29 -8.27 10.38
CA LEU A 126 -15.92 -9.67 10.28
C LEU A 126 -14.60 -9.92 11.01
N MET A 127 -14.36 -11.17 11.37
CA MET A 127 -13.12 -11.65 11.97
C MET A 127 -12.75 -12.96 11.31
N TRP A 128 -11.49 -13.08 10.89
CA TRP A 128 -10.96 -14.31 10.30
C TRP A 128 -10.31 -15.18 11.37
N LYS A 129 -10.84 -16.40 11.54
CA LYS A 129 -10.42 -17.40 12.53
C LYS A 129 -10.15 -18.74 11.83
N PRO A 130 -8.98 -18.92 11.19
CA PRO A 130 -8.69 -20.11 10.40
C PRO A 130 -8.65 -21.41 11.24
N GLU A 131 -8.29 -21.30 12.52
CA GLU A 131 -8.17 -22.44 13.44
C GLU A 131 -9.51 -22.95 13.99
N GLU A 132 -10.60 -22.20 13.81
CA GLU A 132 -11.94 -22.53 14.32
C GLU A 132 -12.99 -22.54 13.20
N PRO A 133 -12.88 -23.39 12.17
CA PRO A 133 -13.80 -23.36 11.03
C PRO A 133 -15.19 -23.93 11.38
N HIS A 134 -16.25 -23.23 10.96
CA HIS A 134 -17.64 -23.73 11.01
C HIS A 134 -18.12 -24.29 9.67
N ALA A 135 -19.35 -24.79 9.59
CA ALA A 135 -19.87 -25.38 8.36
C ALA A 135 -20.04 -24.34 7.23
N TYR A 136 -19.85 -24.77 5.98
CA TYR A 136 -20.10 -23.94 4.81
C TYR A 136 -21.57 -23.50 4.77
N GLY A 137 -21.77 -22.20 4.61
CA GLY A 137 -23.08 -21.63 4.44
C GLY A 137 -23.82 -21.32 5.74
N GLU A 138 -23.15 -21.39 6.88
CA GLU A 138 -23.67 -20.87 8.14
C GLU A 138 -23.01 -19.54 8.47
N MET A 139 -23.68 -18.65 9.20
CA MET A 139 -23.06 -17.46 9.78
C MET A 139 -23.03 -17.61 11.28
N HIS A 140 -21.85 -17.45 11.88
CA HIS A 140 -21.67 -17.51 13.33
C HIS A 140 -21.25 -16.16 13.88
N ARG A 141 -21.89 -15.75 14.98
CA ARG A 141 -21.45 -14.59 15.76
C ARG A 141 -20.34 -15.03 16.70
N VAL A 142 -19.29 -14.22 16.82
CA VAL A 142 -18.30 -14.34 17.90
C VAL A 142 -18.39 -13.12 18.80
N GLU A 143 -18.33 -13.35 20.11
CA GLU A 143 -18.15 -12.25 21.07
C GLU A 143 -16.69 -11.83 21.08
N THR A 144 -16.44 -10.54 21.27
CA THR A 144 -15.10 -9.98 21.28
C THR A 144 -15.01 -8.89 22.34
N ASP A 145 -13.99 -8.97 23.17
CA ASP A 145 -13.69 -7.95 24.18
C ASP A 145 -12.87 -6.78 23.57
N VAL A 146 -12.61 -6.82 22.26
CA VAL A 146 -11.89 -5.76 21.55
C VAL A 146 -12.75 -4.49 21.51
N ALA A 147 -12.17 -3.39 21.97
CA ALA A 147 -12.73 -2.05 21.80
C ALA A 147 -11.88 -1.27 20.78
N ILE A 148 -12.52 -0.80 19.72
CA ILE A 148 -11.88 -0.05 18.63
C ILE A 148 -11.95 1.44 18.95
N SER A 149 -10.79 2.07 19.08
CA SER A 149 -10.66 3.52 19.03
C SER A 149 -10.59 3.99 17.58
N GLU A 150 -11.56 4.80 17.17
CA GLU A 150 -11.56 5.36 15.82
C GLU A 150 -10.68 6.60 15.75
N VAL A 151 -9.45 6.42 15.26
CA VAL A 151 -8.64 7.54 14.79
C VAL A 151 -9.08 7.89 13.37
N PRO A 152 -9.29 9.18 13.02
CA PRO A 152 -9.68 9.56 11.66
C PRO A 152 -8.73 8.99 10.61
N SER A 153 -9.29 8.34 9.58
CA SER A 153 -8.52 7.74 8.49
C SER A 153 -7.63 8.80 7.80
N MET A 154 -6.38 8.44 7.56
CA MET A 154 -5.40 9.29 6.90
C MET A 154 -5.60 9.21 5.38
N SER A 155 -5.99 10.31 4.74
CA SER A 155 -5.99 10.42 3.28
C SER A 155 -4.70 11.11 2.82
N VAL A 156 -3.88 10.42 2.04
CA VAL A 156 -2.76 11.05 1.33
C VAL A 156 -3.32 11.84 0.17
N ARG A 157 -2.99 13.14 0.10
CA ARG A 157 -3.36 14.01 -1.02
C ARG A 157 -2.10 14.47 -1.71
N TYR A 158 -2.13 14.36 -3.03
CA TYR A 158 -1.14 14.96 -3.91
C TYR A 158 -1.81 16.14 -4.61
N ASP A 159 -1.12 17.27 -4.64
CA ASP A 159 -1.56 18.43 -5.44
C ASP A 159 -1.41 18.14 -6.94
N THR A 160 -1.74 19.12 -7.79
CA THR A 160 -1.65 18.99 -9.24
C THR A 160 -0.24 18.58 -9.67
N LEU A 161 -0.19 17.53 -10.51
CA LEU A 161 1.03 16.94 -11.06
C LEU A 161 1.01 17.02 -12.58
N GLU A 162 2.05 17.63 -13.16
CA GLU A 162 2.30 17.59 -14.61
C GLU A 162 3.51 16.70 -14.89
N VAL A 163 3.26 15.61 -15.62
CA VAL A 163 4.28 14.63 -16.01
C VAL A 163 4.73 14.91 -17.46
N PRO A 164 6.04 15.01 -17.75
CA PRO A 164 6.54 15.22 -19.11
C PRO A 164 6.18 14.09 -20.06
N ASN A 165 5.91 14.40 -21.33
CA ASN A 165 5.60 13.39 -22.37
C ASN A 165 6.71 12.34 -22.53
N SER A 166 7.98 12.71 -22.33
CA SER A 166 9.12 11.80 -22.41
C SER A 166 9.06 10.66 -21.37
N MET A 167 8.34 10.84 -20.25
CA MET A 167 8.14 9.77 -19.27
C MET A 167 7.08 8.76 -19.72
N VAL A 168 6.18 9.16 -20.61
CA VAL A 168 5.11 8.29 -21.12
C VAL A 168 5.65 7.41 -22.27
N GLU A 169 6.81 7.77 -22.84
CA GLU A 169 7.51 6.93 -23.82
C GLU A 169 8.06 5.66 -23.16
N GLY A 170 7.25 4.60 -23.16
CA GLY A 170 7.63 3.28 -22.63
C GLY A 170 6.77 2.78 -21.46
N MET A 171 5.75 3.53 -21.04
CA MET A 171 4.81 3.12 -19.98
C MET A 171 3.43 3.74 -20.15
N THR A 172 2.46 3.27 -19.36
CA THR A 172 1.14 3.91 -19.31
C THR A 172 1.20 5.20 -18.50
N ILE A 173 0.29 6.14 -18.80
CA ILE A 173 0.20 7.41 -18.07
C ILE A 173 -0.09 7.21 -16.57
N GLU A 174 -0.80 6.14 -16.20
CA GLU A 174 -1.09 5.80 -14.81
C GLU A 174 0.17 5.39 -14.05
N VAL A 175 1.03 4.57 -14.66
CA VAL A 175 2.32 4.16 -14.07
C VAL A 175 3.23 5.37 -13.93
N ALA A 176 3.30 6.23 -14.96
CA ALA A 176 4.10 7.46 -14.91
C ALA A 176 3.67 8.37 -13.75
N ARG A 177 2.35 8.55 -13.59
CA ARG A 177 1.78 9.35 -12.49
C ARG A 177 2.08 8.72 -11.13
N ARG A 178 1.96 7.41 -10.98
CA ARG A 178 2.24 6.73 -9.71
C ARG A 178 3.71 6.84 -9.31
N HIS A 179 4.62 6.62 -10.27
CA HIS A 179 6.06 6.81 -10.08
C HIS A 179 6.36 8.23 -9.59
N THR A 180 5.84 9.25 -10.28
CA THR A 180 6.00 10.65 -9.91
C THR A 180 5.42 10.97 -8.52
N GLN A 181 4.25 10.43 -8.15
CA GLN A 181 3.68 10.60 -6.82
C GLN A 181 4.60 10.09 -5.72
N ILE A 182 5.16 8.88 -5.90
CA ILE A 182 6.09 8.29 -4.94
C ILE A 182 7.39 9.10 -4.85
N GLN A 183 7.96 9.53 -5.97
CA GLN A 183 9.14 10.40 -5.96
C GLN A 183 8.90 11.71 -5.20
N ILE A 184 7.71 12.32 -5.37
CA ILE A 184 7.35 13.55 -4.65
C ILE A 184 7.12 13.28 -3.17
N ALA A 185 6.51 12.14 -2.80
CA ALA A 185 6.41 11.73 -1.41
C ALA A 185 7.80 11.57 -0.77
N LEU A 186 8.74 10.90 -1.44
CA LEU A 186 10.13 10.76 -0.98
C LEU A 186 10.84 12.11 -0.85
N TYR A 187 10.63 13.02 -1.80
CA TYR A 187 11.15 14.39 -1.70
C TYR A 187 10.61 15.12 -0.46
N LEU A 188 9.29 15.13 -0.26
CA LEU A 188 8.64 15.84 0.84
C LEU A 188 8.96 15.22 2.21
N ILE A 189 9.08 13.89 2.28
CA ILE A 189 9.63 13.20 3.45
C ILE A 189 11.04 13.70 3.72
N GLY A 190 11.92 13.67 2.71
CA GLY A 190 13.30 14.12 2.84
C GLY A 190 13.40 15.56 3.35
N LEU A 191 12.62 16.48 2.77
CA LEU A 191 12.56 17.87 3.19
C LEU A 191 12.15 18.00 4.67
N GLN A 192 11.10 17.28 5.10
CA GLN A 192 10.62 17.33 6.47
C GLN A 192 11.66 16.77 7.47
N LEU A 193 12.42 15.74 7.08
CA LEU A 193 13.49 15.16 7.89
C LEU A 193 14.82 15.95 7.84
N GLY A 194 14.83 17.07 7.11
CA GLY A 194 15.99 17.95 6.94
C GLY A 194 17.07 17.35 6.04
N PHE A 195 16.66 16.56 5.04
CA PHE A 195 17.52 16.05 3.97
C PHE A 195 17.41 16.93 2.73
N ARG A 196 18.49 16.96 1.96
CA ARG A 196 18.48 17.42 0.57
C ARG A 196 18.32 16.20 -0.33
N THR A 197 17.56 16.36 -1.41
CA THR A 197 17.16 15.25 -2.27
C THR A 197 17.67 15.46 -3.70
N TRP A 198 18.46 14.53 -4.21
CA TRP A 198 18.67 14.37 -5.63
C TRP A 198 17.50 13.62 -6.24
N ILE A 199 17.06 14.05 -7.41
CA ILE A 199 16.09 13.35 -8.26
C ILE A 199 16.78 13.08 -9.60
N ALA A 200 16.51 11.92 -10.19
CA ALA A 200 17.13 11.50 -11.45
C ALA A 200 17.05 12.58 -12.53
N GLN A 201 18.09 12.68 -13.35
CA GLN A 201 18.23 13.76 -14.33
C GLN A 201 17.09 13.79 -15.36
N ASN A 202 16.61 12.62 -15.78
CA ASN A 202 15.46 12.44 -16.66
C ASN A 202 14.14 12.93 -16.06
N ASP A 203 14.09 13.11 -14.74
CA ASP A 203 12.86 13.37 -14.00
C ASP A 203 12.75 14.82 -13.52
N LYS A 204 13.80 15.62 -13.71
CA LYS A 204 13.84 17.05 -13.34
C LYS A 204 12.81 17.92 -14.06
N GLY A 205 12.25 17.44 -15.18
CA GLY A 205 11.20 18.12 -15.93
C GLY A 205 9.80 18.00 -15.32
N ILE A 206 9.60 17.14 -14.32
CA ILE A 206 8.33 17.04 -13.58
C ILE A 206 8.02 18.38 -12.92
N LYS A 207 6.76 18.79 -12.96
CA LYS A 207 6.26 19.91 -12.17
C LYS A 207 5.36 19.42 -11.05
N TYR A 208 5.57 20.01 -9.87
CA TYR A 208 4.74 19.86 -8.69
C TYR A 208 4.26 21.25 -8.27
N GLN A 209 2.95 21.41 -8.09
CA GLN A 209 2.31 22.71 -7.83
C GLN A 209 2.69 23.77 -8.89
N ASP A 210 2.66 23.37 -10.16
CA ASP A 210 3.02 24.19 -11.33
C ASP A 210 4.48 24.70 -11.38
N VAL A 211 5.33 24.27 -10.42
CA VAL A 211 6.76 24.63 -10.33
C VAL A 211 7.63 23.41 -10.67
N PRO A 212 8.64 23.54 -11.54
CA PRO A 212 9.58 22.45 -11.84
C PRO A 212 10.26 21.92 -10.57
N LEU A 213 10.34 20.59 -10.39
CA LEU A 213 10.92 19.99 -9.18
C LEU A 213 12.32 20.52 -8.86
N ILE A 214 13.15 20.77 -9.86
CA ILE A 214 14.51 21.30 -9.68
C ILE A 214 14.58 22.68 -8.99
N GLU A 215 13.48 23.43 -8.99
CA GLU A 215 13.38 24.75 -8.38
C GLU A 215 12.91 24.71 -6.91
N HIS A 216 12.40 23.57 -6.46
CA HIS A 216 11.92 23.41 -5.09
C HIS A 216 13.06 23.37 -4.07
N GLU A 217 12.78 23.84 -2.85
CA GLU A 217 13.75 23.87 -1.75
C GLU A 217 14.24 22.45 -1.42
N GLY A 218 15.53 22.32 -1.08
CA GLY A 218 16.12 21.04 -0.69
C GLY A 218 16.47 20.14 -1.87
N ILE A 219 16.09 20.46 -3.10
CA ILE A 219 16.51 19.67 -4.27
C ILE A 219 17.97 19.93 -4.64
N VAL A 220 18.73 18.86 -4.81
CA VAL A 220 20.13 18.89 -5.25
C VAL A 220 20.18 19.14 -6.76
N LYS A 221 20.86 20.22 -7.15
CA LYS A 221 20.93 20.64 -8.56
C LYS A 221 21.97 19.85 -9.37
N SER A 222 23.11 19.51 -8.75
CA SER A 222 24.18 18.71 -9.34
C SER A 222 24.83 17.80 -8.30
N LEU A 223 25.08 16.53 -8.66
CA LEU A 223 25.85 15.59 -7.84
C LEU A 223 27.33 15.97 -7.75
N ASP A 224 27.87 16.69 -8.74
CA ASP A 224 29.26 17.19 -8.71
C ASP A 224 29.48 18.26 -7.62
N GLY A 225 28.40 18.79 -7.03
CA GLY A 225 28.45 19.71 -5.89
C GLY A 225 28.30 19.03 -4.52
N GLU A 226 28.02 17.72 -4.49
CA GLU A 226 27.80 16.99 -3.24
C GLU A 226 29.11 16.45 -2.68
N ASN A 227 29.53 16.91 -1.49
CA ASN A 227 30.79 16.53 -0.84
C ASN A 227 31.02 15.01 -0.72
N MET A 228 29.94 14.23 -0.65
CA MET A 228 30.02 12.77 -0.55
C MET A 228 30.23 12.08 -1.90
N VAL A 229 30.05 12.79 -3.01
CA VAL A 229 30.08 12.25 -4.38
C VAL A 229 31.19 12.90 -5.20
N ALA A 230 31.28 14.23 -5.17
CA ALA A 230 32.20 15.04 -5.98
C ALA A 230 33.69 14.61 -5.92
N PRO A 231 34.24 14.16 -4.77
CA PRO A 231 35.64 13.75 -4.71
C PRO A 231 35.96 12.46 -5.48
N TYR A 232 34.95 11.68 -5.89
CA TYR A 232 35.14 10.34 -6.43
C TYR A 232 34.86 10.29 -7.93
N GLU A 233 35.89 9.93 -8.70
CA GLU A 233 35.84 9.94 -10.16
C GLU A 233 34.72 9.04 -10.71
N GLY A 234 33.83 9.64 -11.51
CA GLY A 234 32.71 8.94 -12.14
C GLY A 234 31.54 8.60 -11.21
N ALA A 235 31.61 8.94 -9.92
CA ALA A 235 30.51 8.70 -8.98
C ALA A 235 29.27 9.53 -9.32
N ALA A 236 29.45 10.82 -9.67
CA ALA A 236 28.34 11.68 -10.10
C ALA A 236 27.62 11.08 -11.32
N ASN A 237 28.37 10.67 -12.34
CA ASN A 237 27.81 10.03 -13.54
C ASN A 237 27.07 8.72 -13.22
N ALA A 238 27.60 7.91 -12.30
CA ALA A 238 26.94 6.67 -11.87
C ALA A 238 25.63 6.92 -11.11
N GLY A 239 25.48 8.07 -10.44
CA GLY A 239 24.29 8.46 -9.70
C GLY A 239 23.24 9.25 -10.50
N LEU A 240 23.55 9.70 -11.73
CA LEU A 240 22.67 10.60 -12.49
C LEU A 240 21.26 10.04 -12.73
N LEU A 241 21.16 8.72 -12.90
CA LEU A 241 19.92 7.99 -13.23
C LEU A 241 19.34 7.25 -12.02
N ILE A 242 19.82 7.53 -10.81
CA ILE A 242 19.20 7.02 -9.58
C ILE A 242 18.03 7.93 -9.24
N ASP A 243 16.85 7.33 -9.07
CA ASP A 243 15.58 8.04 -8.91
C ASP A 243 15.56 9.01 -7.72
N CYS A 244 16.16 8.62 -6.59
CA CYS A 244 16.24 9.47 -5.42
C CYS A 244 17.49 9.20 -4.58
N ILE A 245 18.22 10.25 -4.17
CA ILE A 245 19.30 10.15 -3.19
C ILE A 245 19.12 11.22 -2.12
N TRP A 246 19.13 10.82 -0.85
CA TRP A 246 19.11 11.76 0.26
C TRP A 246 20.51 12.11 0.75
N PHE A 247 20.71 13.38 1.09
CA PHE A 247 21.95 13.92 1.65
C PHE A 247 21.66 14.79 2.87
N LYS A 248 22.55 14.78 3.87
CA LYS A 248 22.46 15.65 5.05
C LYS A 248 23.83 16.16 5.46
N ASN A 249 23.90 17.46 5.74
CA ASN A 249 25.09 18.12 6.32
C ASN A 249 26.40 17.88 5.55
N GLY A 250 26.34 17.49 4.26
CA GLY A 250 27.50 17.21 3.40
C GLY A 250 28.35 15.99 3.78
N ARG A 251 27.93 15.17 4.75
CA ARG A 251 28.71 14.02 5.25
C ARG A 251 27.89 12.78 5.55
N PHE A 252 26.58 12.86 5.34
CA PHE A 252 25.67 11.77 5.58
C PHE A 252 24.74 11.56 4.38
N MET A 253 24.61 10.31 3.93
CA MET A 253 23.76 9.89 2.81
C MET A 253 22.78 8.83 3.32
N PRO A 254 21.61 9.24 3.87
CA PRO A 254 20.73 8.30 4.56
C PRO A 254 20.21 7.16 3.68
N ALA A 255 19.91 7.44 2.42
CA ALA A 255 19.39 6.45 1.49
C ALA A 255 19.67 6.81 0.02
N VAL A 256 19.88 5.77 -0.77
CA VAL A 256 19.95 5.73 -2.23
C VAL A 256 18.79 4.85 -2.68
N MET A 257 17.87 5.39 -3.47
CA MET A 257 16.57 4.79 -3.75
C MET A 257 16.29 4.71 -5.25
N GLU A 258 15.78 3.56 -5.68
CA GLU A 258 15.27 3.31 -7.03
C GLU A 258 13.77 2.99 -6.94
N VAL A 259 12.95 3.73 -7.67
CA VAL A 259 11.49 3.66 -7.63
C VAL A 259 11.01 2.79 -8.79
N GLU A 260 10.49 1.60 -8.49
CA GLU A 260 10.09 0.64 -9.53
C GLU A 260 8.89 1.13 -10.33
N HIS A 261 9.07 1.11 -11.65
CA HIS A 261 8.07 1.38 -12.67
C HIS A 261 8.26 0.44 -13.87
N THR A 262 9.16 0.77 -14.81
CA THR A 262 9.48 -0.03 -16.01
C THR A 262 10.96 -0.33 -16.16
N THR A 263 11.82 0.31 -15.38
CA THR A 263 13.24 -0.02 -15.33
C THR A 263 13.46 -1.44 -14.82
N GLY A 264 12.57 -1.99 -13.99
CA GLY A 264 12.69 -3.34 -13.46
C GLY A 264 13.64 -3.37 -12.28
N VAL A 265 13.21 -3.98 -11.17
CA VAL A 265 14.00 -4.16 -9.92
C VAL A 265 15.50 -4.47 -10.16
N LYS A 266 15.82 -5.40 -11.07
CA LYS A 266 17.22 -5.80 -11.34
C LYS A 266 18.07 -4.67 -11.93
N SER A 267 17.49 -3.79 -12.76
CA SER A 267 18.25 -2.66 -13.31
C SER A 267 18.46 -1.56 -12.26
N GLY A 268 17.49 -1.34 -11.37
CA GLY A 268 17.64 -0.44 -10.22
C GLY A 268 18.75 -0.92 -9.29
N LEU A 269 18.75 -2.22 -8.94
CA LEU A 269 19.85 -2.82 -8.17
C LEU A 269 21.21 -2.63 -8.84
N MET A 270 21.29 -2.80 -10.17
CA MET A 270 22.53 -2.60 -10.92
C MET A 270 23.01 -1.13 -10.89
N ARG A 271 22.10 -0.16 -11.02
CA ARG A 271 22.44 1.28 -10.92
C ARG A 271 22.98 1.63 -9.54
N MET A 272 22.29 1.20 -8.48
CA MET A 272 22.75 1.40 -7.10
C MET A 272 24.08 0.71 -6.83
N LEU A 273 24.26 -0.52 -7.31
CA LEU A 273 25.52 -1.25 -7.18
C LEU A 273 26.68 -0.52 -7.86
N ASN A 274 26.48 -0.08 -9.11
CA ASN A 274 27.49 0.67 -9.84
C ASN A 274 27.86 1.97 -9.13
N PHE A 275 26.89 2.69 -8.56
CA PHE A 275 27.12 3.89 -7.77
C PHE A 275 27.87 3.59 -6.47
N SER A 276 27.46 2.56 -5.72
CA SER A 276 28.11 2.14 -4.47
C SER A 276 29.59 1.83 -4.65
N ARG A 277 29.96 1.16 -5.76
CA ARG A 277 31.35 0.79 -6.09
C ARG A 277 32.22 1.98 -6.49
N LYS A 278 31.64 3.16 -6.74
CA LYS A 278 32.39 4.40 -6.99
C LYS A 278 32.68 5.19 -5.72
N LEU A 279 32.06 4.81 -4.60
CA LEU A 279 32.14 5.50 -3.32
C LEU A 279 32.91 4.64 -2.30
N PRO A 280 33.43 5.24 -1.22
CA PRO A 280 33.87 4.46 -0.07
C PRO A 280 32.64 3.81 0.59
N ARG A 281 32.89 2.75 1.36
CA ARG A 281 31.83 2.11 2.15
C ARG A 281 31.32 3.08 3.22
N PHE A 282 30.04 3.38 3.17
CA PHE A 282 29.32 4.16 4.17
C PHE A 282 28.37 3.22 4.92
N ASP A 283 28.70 2.86 6.16
CA ASP A 283 27.96 1.82 6.89
C ASP A 283 26.49 2.18 7.17
N ASP A 284 26.15 3.47 7.20
CA ASP A 284 24.80 3.96 7.48
C ASP A 284 23.97 4.27 6.21
N THR A 285 24.48 3.96 5.01
CA THR A 285 23.74 4.18 3.75
C THR A 285 22.82 3.01 3.46
N ARG A 286 21.53 3.29 3.26
CA ARG A 286 20.55 2.30 2.81
C ARG A 286 20.46 2.34 1.28
N TYR A 287 20.66 1.20 0.63
CA TYR A 287 20.35 1.03 -0.79
C TYR A 287 18.97 0.38 -0.90
N VAL A 288 18.00 1.06 -1.50
CA VAL A 288 16.59 0.75 -1.31
C VAL A 288 15.89 0.61 -2.65
N ILE A 289 15.16 -0.48 -2.83
CA ILE A 289 14.15 -0.59 -3.88
C ILE A 289 12.81 -0.12 -3.31
N VAL A 290 12.27 0.95 -3.88
CA VAL A 290 10.95 1.48 -3.55
C VAL A 290 9.98 0.94 -4.59
N ALA A 291 9.08 0.03 -4.23
CA ALA A 291 8.24 -0.66 -5.20
C ALA A 291 6.83 -0.93 -4.68
N PRO A 292 5.86 -1.27 -5.56
CA PRO A 292 4.54 -1.73 -5.12
C PRO A 292 4.66 -2.88 -4.13
N ASP A 293 3.69 -2.97 -3.22
CA ASP A 293 3.57 -4.03 -2.20
C ASP A 293 3.70 -5.44 -2.81
N ASP A 294 3.11 -5.64 -3.99
CA ASP A 294 3.08 -6.91 -4.72
C ASP A 294 4.45 -7.34 -5.27
N ASP A 295 5.36 -6.39 -5.44
CA ASP A 295 6.71 -6.65 -5.96
C ASP A 295 7.67 -7.09 -4.84
N ARG A 296 7.24 -7.16 -3.57
CA ARG A 296 8.10 -7.55 -2.43
C ARG A 296 8.88 -8.84 -2.68
N ASP A 297 8.20 -9.92 -3.09
CA ASP A 297 8.86 -11.22 -3.34
C ASP A 297 9.85 -11.15 -4.51
N LYS A 298 9.55 -10.33 -5.53
CA LYS A 298 10.43 -10.07 -6.66
C LYS A 298 11.68 -9.30 -6.20
N VAL A 299 11.53 -8.33 -5.30
CA VAL A 299 12.64 -7.60 -4.68
C VAL A 299 13.53 -8.52 -3.87
N ILE A 300 12.96 -9.34 -2.98
CA ILE A 300 13.70 -10.33 -2.18
C ILE A 300 14.50 -11.26 -3.09
N ARG A 301 13.85 -11.83 -4.13
CA ARG A 301 14.50 -12.76 -5.05
C ARG A 301 15.72 -12.13 -5.72
N TYR A 302 15.60 -10.93 -6.27
CA TYR A 302 16.70 -10.29 -6.99
C TYR A 302 17.79 -9.73 -6.07
N ALA A 303 17.43 -9.19 -4.91
CA ALA A 303 18.40 -8.70 -3.92
C ALA A 303 19.32 -9.81 -3.40
N ASN A 304 18.82 -11.05 -3.35
CA ASN A 304 19.58 -12.23 -2.91
C ASN A 304 20.39 -12.93 -4.02
N GLU A 305 20.37 -12.45 -5.27
CA GLU A 305 21.32 -12.95 -6.28
C GLU A 305 22.75 -12.58 -5.88
N ASP A 306 23.71 -13.49 -6.11
CA ASP A 306 25.12 -13.32 -5.69
C ASP A 306 25.73 -11.98 -6.14
N SER A 307 25.32 -11.47 -7.31
CA SER A 307 25.80 -10.20 -7.85
C SER A 307 25.35 -8.97 -7.07
N PHE A 308 24.29 -9.06 -6.25
CA PHE A 308 23.69 -7.93 -5.53
C PHE A 308 23.74 -8.08 -4.02
N ARG A 309 24.08 -9.26 -3.48
CA ARG A 309 24.16 -9.49 -2.02
C ARG A 309 25.06 -8.47 -1.30
N GLU A 310 26.14 -8.03 -1.94
CA GLU A 310 27.06 -7.04 -1.35
C GLU A 310 26.42 -5.67 -1.11
N LEU A 311 25.32 -5.35 -1.79
CA LEU A 311 24.60 -4.08 -1.66
C LEU A 311 23.82 -3.99 -0.33
N ASP A 312 23.55 -5.13 0.34
CA ASP A 312 22.66 -5.24 1.51
C ASP A 312 21.34 -4.47 1.31
N ALA A 313 20.70 -4.71 0.15
CA ALA A 313 19.55 -3.93 -0.28
C ALA A 313 18.36 -4.03 0.69
N ARG A 314 17.57 -2.96 0.73
CA ARG A 314 16.34 -2.81 1.50
C ARG A 314 15.14 -2.65 0.57
N TYR A 315 13.95 -2.88 1.11
CA TYR A 315 12.68 -2.71 0.42
C TYR A 315 11.82 -1.66 1.13
N PHE A 316 11.25 -0.73 0.37
CA PHE A 316 10.34 0.28 0.88
C PHE A 316 9.04 0.27 0.08
N ALA A 317 7.99 -0.32 0.65
CA ALA A 317 6.71 -0.46 -0.03
C ALA A 317 6.07 0.90 -0.32
N TYR A 318 5.36 1.01 -1.44
CA TYR A 318 4.59 2.22 -1.76
C TYR A 318 3.60 2.61 -0.67
N SER A 319 2.92 1.64 -0.06
CA SER A 319 2.04 1.87 1.09
C SER A 319 2.77 2.51 2.27
N ALA A 320 3.95 2.01 2.60
CA ALA A 320 4.79 2.50 3.70
C ALA A 320 5.35 3.91 3.41
N VAL A 321 5.70 4.21 2.16
CA VAL A 321 6.10 5.57 1.73
C VAL A 321 4.95 6.55 1.98
N GLU A 322 3.73 6.17 1.58
CA GLU A 322 2.55 7.01 1.74
C GLU A 322 2.18 7.22 3.21
N GLU A 323 2.30 6.18 4.03
CA GLU A 323 2.14 6.28 5.49
C GLU A 323 3.14 7.27 6.08
N LEU A 324 4.44 7.10 5.80
CA LEU A 324 5.49 7.98 6.32
C LEU A 324 5.26 9.43 5.86
N TYR A 325 4.95 9.64 4.58
CA TYR A 325 4.64 10.95 4.03
C TYR A 325 3.47 11.61 4.78
N ALA A 326 2.38 10.86 5.01
CA ALA A 326 1.21 11.37 5.70
C ALA A 326 1.48 11.74 7.16
N ILE A 327 2.34 10.97 7.85
CA ILE A 327 2.78 11.28 9.21
C ILE A 327 3.65 12.56 9.20
N CYS A 328 4.61 12.67 8.29
CA CYS A 328 5.47 13.84 8.13
C CYS A 328 4.65 15.13 7.94
N GLN A 329 3.62 15.09 7.09
CA GLN A 329 2.75 16.24 6.82
C GLN A 329 1.90 16.67 8.02
N ARG A 330 1.45 15.72 8.86
CA ARG A 330 0.54 16.01 9.98
C ARG A 330 1.25 16.35 11.28
N ARG A 331 2.42 15.74 11.52
CA ARG A 331 3.07 15.74 12.83
C ARG A 331 4.35 16.57 12.87
N HIS A 332 4.91 16.94 11.72
CA HIS A 332 6.19 17.65 11.64
C HIS A 332 7.25 16.99 12.54
N LEU A 333 7.53 15.70 12.27
CA LEU A 333 8.38 14.85 13.09
C LEU A 333 9.70 15.53 13.47
N HIS A 334 10.07 15.41 14.75
CA HIS A 334 11.33 15.91 15.30
C HIS A 334 11.96 14.85 16.19
N GLY A 335 13.29 14.90 16.35
CA GLY A 335 14.01 13.97 17.23
C GLY A 335 14.11 12.52 16.71
N ILE A 336 13.88 12.31 15.41
CA ILE A 336 14.06 11.00 14.79
C ILE A 336 15.55 10.62 14.70
N THR A 337 15.84 9.34 14.91
CA THR A 337 17.17 8.76 14.72
C THR A 337 17.26 8.06 13.35
N GLN A 338 18.41 7.46 13.02
CA GLN A 338 18.53 6.74 11.74
C GLN A 338 17.70 5.45 11.73
N GLU A 339 17.63 4.79 12.87
CA GLU A 339 16.89 3.55 13.09
C GLU A 339 15.39 3.74 12.85
N PHE A 340 14.88 4.98 12.92
CA PHE A 340 13.51 5.29 12.54
C PHE A 340 13.20 4.93 11.07
N LEU A 341 14.15 5.15 10.15
CA LEU A 341 13.96 4.77 8.74
C LEU A 341 13.97 3.26 8.55
N ASP A 342 14.64 2.50 9.42
CA ASP A 342 14.65 1.03 9.38
C ASP A 342 13.29 0.43 9.74
N CYS A 343 12.40 1.18 10.39
CA CYS A 343 11.01 0.77 10.60
C CYS A 343 10.20 0.74 9.29
N TYR A 344 10.64 1.44 8.25
CA TYR A 344 9.96 1.53 6.96
C TYR A 344 10.74 0.83 5.83
N MET A 345 12.05 0.70 5.96
CA MET A 345 12.95 0.13 4.96
C MET A 345 13.36 -1.29 5.36
N GLU A 346 12.55 -2.27 4.96
CA GLU A 346 12.70 -3.68 5.30
C GLU A 346 14.04 -4.25 4.81
N LYS A 347 14.76 -5.03 5.64
CA LYS A 347 15.90 -5.83 5.20
C LYS A 347 15.42 -7.02 4.36
N VAL A 348 15.90 -7.13 3.13
CA VAL A 348 15.50 -8.22 2.22
C VAL A 348 16.62 -9.20 1.86
N VAL A 349 17.87 -8.89 2.21
CA VAL A 349 19.00 -9.80 2.03
C VAL A 349 19.11 -10.73 3.24
N ASN A 350 19.11 -12.04 2.98
CA ASN A 350 19.23 -13.06 4.01
C ASN A 350 20.68 -13.15 4.52
N ASP A 351 20.83 -13.26 5.85
CA ASP A 351 22.13 -13.43 6.51
C ASP A 351 22.90 -14.67 6.04
#